data_AF-A0A0C2ZNB1-F1
#
_entry.id   AF-A0A0C2ZNB1-F1
#
_cell.length_a   1.000
_cell.length_b   1.000
_cell.length_c   1.000
_cell.angle_alpha   90.00
_cell.angle_beta   90.00
_cell.angle_gamma   90.00
#
_symmetry.space_group_name_H-M   'P 1'
#
loop_
_entity.id
_entity.type
_entity.pdbx_description
1 polymer ?
#
loop_
_entity_poly.entity_id
_entity_poly.type
_entity_poly.pdbx_seq_one_letter_code
_entity_poly.pdbx_strand_id
1 'polypeptide(L)'
;MCHEIICATPSWQGGPPHYDCIYVANGGMDTEGFHSLMVERVHLFFSCVHAGEDYLCALVDWFIPVDDEPDEVMGMWIVALEVDNNGHHVQSVVSLDSMVWGAHLIGVYGSEFIPVNLHFSESLDVFQSYYVNKYIDHHANTLIF
;
A
#
# COMPACT_ATOMS: atom_id res chain seq x y z
N MET A 1 -24.90 0.65 5.93
CA MET A 1 -23.85 1.41 5.22
C MET A 1 -22.56 1.05 5.90
N CYS A 2 -21.72 0.22 5.27
CA CYS A 2 -20.40 -0.10 5.81
C CYS A 2 -19.49 1.10 5.52
N HIS A 3 -18.72 1.53 6.51
CA HIS A 3 -17.75 2.62 6.41
C HIS A 3 -16.37 1.99 6.52
N GLU A 4 -15.48 2.29 5.58
CA GLU A 4 -14.07 1.90 5.65
C GLU A 4 -13.29 3.03 6.32
N ILE A 5 -12.46 2.71 7.32
CA ILE A 5 -11.64 3.68 8.05
C ILE A 5 -10.18 3.31 7.79
N ILE A 6 -9.45 4.21 7.13
CA ILE A 6 -8.01 4.10 6.93
C ILE A 6 -7.29 4.78 8.09
N CYS A 7 -6.32 4.09 8.68
CA CYS A 7 -5.58 4.49 9.86
C CYS A 7 -4.10 4.76 9.53
N ALA A 8 -3.59 5.87 10.07
CA ALA A 8 -2.17 6.14 10.16
C ALA A 8 -1.85 6.65 11.58
N THR A 9 -1.58 5.70 12.48
CA THR A 9 -1.46 5.96 13.92
C THR A 9 -0.11 5.47 14.45
N PRO A 10 0.77 6.35 14.96
CA PRO A 10 2.10 5.95 15.45
C PRO A 10 2.07 5.12 16.74
N SER A 11 0.96 5.17 17.51
CA SER A 11 0.70 4.26 18.63
C SER A 11 -0.78 3.90 18.70
N TRP A 12 -1.12 2.70 18.25
CA TRP A 12 -2.48 2.22 18.22
C TRP A 12 -2.87 1.55 19.55
N GLN A 13 -3.85 2.12 20.26
CA GLN A 13 -4.32 1.63 21.57
C GLN A 13 -3.20 1.47 22.63
N GLY A 14 -2.18 2.34 22.58
CA GLY A 14 -1.00 2.27 23.45
C GLY A 14 0.02 1.20 23.04
N GLY A 15 -0.20 0.56 21.88
CA GLY A 15 0.67 -0.44 21.28
C GLY A 15 1.53 0.12 20.13
N PRO A 16 2.01 -0.76 19.25
CA PRO A 16 2.85 -0.40 18.10
C PRO A 16 2.12 0.50 17.09
N PRO A 17 2.85 1.09 16.13
CA PRO A 17 2.25 1.83 15.03
C PRO A 17 1.33 0.96 14.17
N HIS A 18 0.33 1.60 13.59
CA HIS A 18 -0.63 1.02 12.66
C HIS A 18 -0.78 1.95 11.45
N TYR A 19 -0.30 1.49 10.30
CA TYR A 19 -0.25 2.22 9.05
C TYR A 19 -0.85 1.35 7.97
N ASP A 20 -2.06 1.72 7.53
CA ASP A 20 -2.81 0.95 6.55
C ASP A 20 -2.24 1.13 5.14
N CYS A 21 -2.44 0.11 4.31
CA CYS A 21 -2.16 0.20 2.88
C CYS A 21 -3.43 0.59 2.13
N ILE A 22 -3.28 1.25 1.01
CA ILE A 22 -4.37 1.74 0.17
C ILE A 22 -4.06 1.54 -1.30
N TYR A 23 -5.10 1.50 -2.12
CA TYR A 23 -5.02 1.69 -3.56
C TYR A 23 -5.15 3.17 -3.90
N VAL A 24 -4.27 3.66 -4.76
CA VAL A 24 -4.27 5.05 -5.24
C VAL A 24 -4.38 5.07 -6.75
N ALA A 25 -5.30 5.89 -7.25
CA ALA A 25 -5.48 6.11 -8.67
C ALA A 25 -4.26 6.84 -9.24
N ASN A 26 -3.55 6.18 -10.15
CA ASN A 26 -2.44 6.79 -10.88
C ASN A 26 -3.00 7.46 -12.14
N GLY A 27 -2.85 8.79 -12.25
CA GLY A 27 -3.59 9.67 -13.17
C GLY A 27 -3.28 9.55 -14.68
N GLY A 28 -3.04 8.36 -15.21
CA GLY A 28 -2.91 8.09 -16.64
C GLY A 28 -4.22 7.60 -17.25
N MET A 29 -4.76 8.29 -18.26
CA MET A 29 -5.95 7.84 -19.02
C MET A 29 -5.70 6.60 -19.89
N ASP A 30 -4.45 6.12 -19.99
CA ASP A 30 -4.02 5.11 -20.96
C ASP A 30 -3.58 3.77 -20.32
N THR A 31 -3.71 3.59 -19.00
CA THR A 31 -3.42 2.32 -18.33
C THR A 31 -4.71 1.67 -17.84
N GLU A 32 -4.98 0.43 -18.26
CA GLU A 32 -6.04 -0.42 -17.70
C GLU A 32 -5.44 -1.37 -16.64
N GLY A 33 -6.22 -1.76 -15.63
CA GLY A 33 -5.81 -2.72 -14.59
C GLY A 33 -4.91 -2.13 -13.51
N PHE A 34 -4.05 -2.95 -12.87
CA PHE A 34 -3.17 -2.53 -11.77
C PHE A 34 -2.21 -1.39 -12.12
N HIS A 35 -1.83 -1.21 -13.39
CA HIS A 35 -1.03 -0.05 -13.79
C HIS A 35 -1.77 1.30 -13.65
N SER A 36 -3.09 1.28 -13.45
CA SER A 36 -3.91 2.45 -13.10
C SER A 36 -4.10 2.64 -11.59
N LEU A 37 -3.76 1.63 -10.78
CA LEU A 37 -3.96 1.59 -9.33
C LEU A 37 -2.69 1.10 -8.63
N MET A 38 -1.96 2.03 -8.00
CA MET A 38 -0.77 1.70 -7.22
C MET A 38 -1.14 1.35 -5.78
N VAL A 39 -0.26 0.61 -5.10
CA VAL A 39 -0.39 0.34 -3.66
C VAL A 39 0.56 1.23 -2.89
N GLU A 40 0.05 1.82 -1.82
CA GLU A 40 0.79 2.75 -0.97
C GLU A 40 0.52 2.44 0.50
N ARG A 41 1.48 2.67 1.39
CA ARG A 41 1.28 2.61 2.85
C ARG A 41 1.23 4.01 3.44
N VAL A 42 0.15 4.31 4.16
CA VAL A 42 -0.09 5.66 4.69
C VAL A 42 0.56 5.85 6.05
N HIS A 43 1.43 6.85 6.15
CA HIS A 43 2.15 7.19 7.40
C HIS A 43 1.55 8.38 8.14
N LEU A 44 0.97 9.33 7.41
CA LEU A 44 0.45 10.57 8.00
C LEU A 44 -0.65 11.15 7.13
N PHE A 45 -1.76 11.56 7.75
CA PHE A 45 -2.76 12.44 7.16
C PHE A 45 -2.53 13.88 7.62
N PHE A 46 -2.55 14.84 6.69
CA PHE A 46 -2.38 16.26 7.01
C PHE A 46 -3.06 17.15 5.97
N SER A 47 -3.21 18.43 6.28
CA SER A 47 -3.60 19.44 5.29
C SER A 47 -2.45 20.40 5.03
N CYS A 48 -2.37 20.92 3.80
CA CYS A 48 -1.41 21.96 3.45
C CYS A 48 -2.01 22.97 2.48
N VAL A 49 -1.48 24.20 2.51
CA VAL A 49 -1.86 25.25 1.57
C VAL A 49 -0.82 25.30 0.46
N HIS A 50 -1.27 25.17 -0.79
CA HIS A 50 -0.43 25.37 -1.96
C HIS A 50 -1.11 26.29 -2.97
N ALA A 51 -0.41 27.31 -3.45
CA ALA A 51 -0.95 28.29 -4.39
C ALA A 51 -2.25 29.00 -3.94
N GLY A 52 -2.51 29.07 -2.63
CA GLY A 52 -3.71 29.69 -2.05
C GLY A 52 -4.90 28.76 -1.86
N GLU A 53 -4.77 27.48 -2.23
CA GLU A 53 -5.79 26.46 -2.06
C GLU A 53 -5.40 25.47 -0.93
N ASP A 54 -6.38 25.03 -0.16
CA ASP A 54 -6.23 24.01 0.87
C ASP A 54 -6.31 22.61 0.24
N TYR A 55 -5.30 21.78 0.50
CA TYR A 55 -5.27 20.37 0.09
C TYR A 55 -5.27 19.47 1.31
N LEU A 56 -6.06 18.40 1.24
CA LEU A 56 -5.94 17.27 2.16
C LEU A 56 -5.00 16.25 1.53
N CYS A 57 -4.01 15.82 2.30
CA CYS A 57 -2.89 15.06 1.81
C CYS A 57 -2.56 13.89 2.73
N ALA A 58 -1.83 12.94 2.17
CA ALA A 58 -1.16 11.90 2.94
C ALA A 58 0.31 11.78 2.56
N LEU A 59 1.14 11.44 3.55
CA LEU A 59 2.50 10.97 3.35
C LEU A 59 2.47 9.44 3.22
N VAL A 60 3.07 8.93 2.16
CA VAL A 60 3.00 7.50 1.80
C VAL A 60 4.36 6.93 1.44
N ASP A 61 4.53 5.62 1.66
CA ASP A 61 5.57 4.82 1.01
C ASP A 61 4.97 4.07 -0.19
N TRP A 62 5.73 3.97 -1.28
CA TRP A 62 5.29 3.31 -2.50
C TRP A 62 5.57 1.80 -2.49
N PHE A 63 4.61 1.04 -3.00
CA PHE A 63 4.83 -0.35 -3.42
C PHE A 63 4.75 -0.44 -4.95
N ILE A 64 5.86 -0.84 -5.57
CA ILE A 64 5.96 -0.99 -7.02
C ILE A 64 5.80 -2.45 -7.45
N PRO A 65 5.15 -2.73 -8.59
CA PRO A 65 5.09 -4.09 -9.13
C PRO A 65 6.49 -4.63 -9.38
N VAL A 66 6.70 -5.90 -9.04
CA VAL A 66 7.98 -6.62 -9.26
C VAL A 66 8.09 -7.13 -10.70
N ASP A 67 6.96 -7.35 -11.36
CA ASP A 67 6.87 -7.83 -12.73
C ASP A 67 5.71 -7.12 -13.47
N ASP A 68 5.67 -7.23 -14.80
CA ASP A 68 4.66 -6.61 -15.66
C ASP A 68 3.34 -7.42 -15.70
N GLU A 69 3.32 -8.62 -15.10
CA GLU A 69 2.15 -9.50 -15.05
C GLU A 69 1.93 -10.07 -13.63
N PRO A 70 0.69 -10.47 -13.27
CA PRO A 70 0.43 -11.19 -12.03
C PRO A 70 1.16 -12.54 -11.96
N ASP A 71 1.46 -13.00 -10.74
CA ASP A 71 2.05 -14.34 -10.52
C ASP A 71 1.20 -15.44 -11.17
N GLU A 72 1.83 -16.34 -11.93
CA GLU A 72 1.13 -17.38 -12.71
C GLU A 72 0.34 -18.37 -11.82
N VAL A 73 0.78 -18.60 -10.58
CA VAL A 73 0.20 -19.61 -9.70
C VAL A 73 -0.99 -19.05 -8.92
N MET A 74 -0.82 -17.88 -8.32
CA MET A 74 -1.86 -17.24 -7.49
C MET A 74 -2.75 -16.29 -8.28
N GLY A 75 -2.28 -15.84 -9.45
CA GLY A 75 -2.90 -14.78 -10.24
C GLY A 75 -3.01 -13.47 -9.46
N MET A 76 -2.02 -13.16 -8.62
CA MET A 76 -1.97 -11.96 -7.78
C MET A 76 -0.76 -11.12 -8.16
N TRP A 77 -0.90 -9.79 -8.15
CA TRP A 77 0.24 -8.89 -8.33
C TRP A 77 1.20 -9.04 -7.15
N ILE A 78 2.49 -9.10 -7.46
CA ILE A 78 3.56 -9.03 -6.46
C ILE A 78 4.13 -7.63 -6.50
N VAL A 79 4.18 -6.99 -5.34
CA VAL A 79 4.76 -5.66 -5.16
C VAL A 79 5.91 -5.68 -4.16
N ALA A 80 6.87 -4.78 -4.32
CA ALA A 80 7.94 -4.54 -3.37
C ALA A 80 7.94 -3.08 -2.95
N LEU A 81 8.39 -2.83 -1.73
CA LEU A 81 8.57 -1.46 -1.24
C LEU A 81 9.63 -0.77 -2.09
N GLU A 82 9.30 0.41 -2.59
CA GLU A 82 10.24 1.19 -3.39
C GLU A 82 11.33 1.78 -2.49
N VAL A 83 12.59 1.57 -2.87
CA VAL A 83 13.75 2.09 -2.14
C VAL A 83 14.66 2.90 -3.06
N ASP A 84 15.24 3.97 -2.50
CA ASP A 84 16.20 4.80 -3.21
C ASP A 84 17.60 4.14 -3.31
N ASN A 85 18.55 4.82 -3.96
CA ASN A 85 19.94 4.34 -4.11
C ASN A 85 20.68 4.17 -2.76
N ASN A 86 20.13 4.70 -1.68
CA ASN A 86 20.65 4.61 -0.32
C ASN A 86 19.93 3.54 0.51
N GLY A 87 18.90 2.88 -0.05
CA GLY A 87 18.08 1.88 0.63
C GLY A 87 17.01 2.46 1.54
N HIS A 88 16.71 3.76 1.46
CA HIS A 88 15.59 4.35 2.18
C HIS A 88 14.30 4.20 1.39
N HIS A 89 13.17 4.10 2.09
CA HIS A 89 11.86 4.04 1.45
C HIS A 89 11.61 5.33 0.67
N VAL A 90 11.17 5.18 -0.58
CA VAL A 90 10.73 6.32 -1.37
C VAL A 90 9.39 6.77 -0.83
N GLN A 91 9.35 8.02 -0.34
CA GLN A 91 8.14 8.62 0.20
C GLN A 91 7.59 9.71 -0.73
N SER A 92 6.28 9.90 -0.75
CA SER A 92 5.65 10.99 -1.49
C SER A 92 4.43 11.54 -0.76
N VAL A 93 4.01 12.73 -1.20
CA VAL A 93 2.76 13.35 -0.75
C VAL A 93 1.71 13.16 -1.84
N VAL A 94 0.62 12.49 -1.50
CA VAL A 94 -0.52 12.27 -2.40
C VAL A 94 -1.76 13.01 -1.90
N SER A 95 -2.64 13.41 -2.82
CA SER A 95 -3.94 13.99 -2.46
C SER A 95 -4.84 12.90 -1.88
N LEU A 96 -5.69 13.23 -0.89
CA LEU A 96 -6.70 12.26 -0.44
C LEU A 96 -7.72 11.91 -1.53
N ASP A 97 -7.90 12.79 -2.52
CA ASP A 97 -8.83 12.57 -3.63
C ASP A 97 -8.38 11.43 -4.58
N SER A 98 -7.10 11.04 -4.56
CA SER A 98 -6.60 9.91 -5.34
C SER A 98 -6.72 8.58 -4.61
N MET A 99 -7.06 8.57 -3.32
CA MET A 99 -7.24 7.34 -2.55
C MET A 99 -8.56 6.67 -2.91
N VAL A 100 -8.50 5.38 -3.22
CA VAL A 100 -9.67 4.65 -3.70
C VAL A 100 -10.23 3.75 -2.60
N TRP A 101 -9.42 2.83 -2.07
CA TRP A 101 -9.83 1.81 -1.08
C TRP A 101 -8.63 1.33 -0.26
N GLY A 102 -8.89 0.63 0.86
CA GLY A 102 -7.86 -0.11 1.58
C GLY A 102 -7.29 -1.26 0.75
N ALA A 103 -5.97 -1.44 0.85
CA ALA A 103 -5.23 -2.54 0.27
C ALA A 103 -4.76 -3.50 1.36
N HIS A 104 -4.77 -4.79 1.07
CA HIS A 104 -4.26 -5.81 1.96
C HIS A 104 -3.10 -6.54 1.31
N LEU A 105 -1.95 -6.54 1.98
CA LEU A 105 -0.73 -7.16 1.51
C LEU A 105 -0.43 -8.45 2.28
N ILE A 106 0.08 -9.46 1.59
CA ILE A 106 0.52 -10.74 2.17
C ILE A 106 1.99 -10.94 1.82
N GLY A 107 2.86 -11.17 2.80
CA GLY A 107 4.28 -11.40 2.55
C GLY A 107 4.52 -12.58 1.59
N VAL A 108 5.39 -12.38 0.60
CA VAL A 108 5.90 -13.48 -0.23
C VAL A 108 6.93 -14.25 0.59
N TYR A 109 6.64 -15.52 0.85
CA TYR A 109 7.53 -16.36 1.65
C TYR A 109 8.61 -17.00 0.78
N GLY A 110 9.85 -16.95 1.27
CA GLY A 110 10.99 -17.66 0.68
C GLY A 110 11.08 -19.12 1.15
N SER A 111 12.28 -19.70 1.02
CA SER A 111 12.58 -21.03 1.53
C SER A 111 12.83 -21.09 3.05
N GLU A 112 13.04 -19.94 3.67
CA GLU A 112 13.36 -19.81 5.09
C GLU A 112 12.11 -19.86 5.97
N PHE A 113 12.28 -20.30 7.21
CA PHE A 113 11.21 -20.26 8.19
C PHE A 113 10.98 -18.82 8.68
N ILE A 114 9.69 -18.46 8.84
CA ILE A 114 9.31 -17.21 9.51
C ILE A 114 9.73 -17.31 10.98
N PRO A 115 10.46 -16.32 11.53
CA PRO A 115 10.83 -16.31 12.94
C PRO A 115 9.59 -16.41 13.84
N VAL A 116 9.62 -17.30 14.83
CA VAL A 116 8.49 -17.53 15.77
C VAL A 116 8.15 -16.26 16.58
N ASN A 117 9.14 -15.39 16.76
CA ASN A 117 9.03 -14.13 17.48
C ASN A 117 8.84 -12.91 16.57
N LEU A 118 8.54 -13.11 15.27
CA LEU A 118 8.21 -12.00 14.38
C LEU A 118 6.98 -11.27 14.92
N HIS A 119 7.13 -9.97 15.19
CA HIS A 119 6.01 -9.19 15.70
C HIS A 119 5.09 -8.78 14.55
N PHE A 120 3.77 -8.88 14.75
CA PHE A 120 2.79 -8.62 13.68
C PHE A 120 2.92 -7.21 13.09
N SER A 121 3.35 -6.23 13.88
CA SER A 121 3.53 -4.84 13.41
C SER A 121 4.69 -4.66 12.43
N GLU A 122 5.61 -5.63 12.36
CA GLU A 122 6.76 -5.62 11.45
C GLU A 122 6.42 -6.34 10.13
N SER A 123 5.22 -6.90 10.00
CA SER A 123 4.87 -7.77 8.85
C SER A 123 4.93 -7.07 7.50
N LEU A 124 4.85 -5.73 7.45
CA LEU A 124 4.98 -4.95 6.20
C LEU A 124 6.41 -4.47 5.93
N ASP A 125 7.35 -4.79 6.82
CA ASP A 125 8.73 -4.30 6.77
C ASP A 125 9.76 -5.45 6.64
N VAL A 126 9.36 -6.70 6.92
CA VAL A 126 10.30 -7.85 6.97
C VAL A 126 10.38 -8.68 5.69
N PHE A 127 9.38 -8.63 4.81
CA PHE A 127 9.40 -9.37 3.56
C PHE A 127 9.96 -8.50 2.43
N GLN A 128 10.62 -9.15 1.47
CA GLN A 128 11.18 -8.47 0.29
C GLN A 128 10.09 -8.03 -0.69
N SER A 129 8.97 -8.76 -0.70
CA SER A 129 7.84 -8.49 -1.59
C SER A 129 6.55 -9.05 -1.00
N TYR A 130 5.43 -8.62 -1.57
CA TYR A 130 4.08 -8.84 -1.05
C TYR A 130 3.11 -9.15 -2.19
N TYR A 131 2.23 -10.13 -1.98
CA TYR A 131 1.05 -10.32 -2.81
C TYR A 131 -0.01 -9.28 -2.46
N VAL A 132 -0.57 -8.65 -3.49
CA VAL A 132 -1.77 -7.81 -3.39
C VAL A 132 -2.99 -8.73 -3.30
N ASN A 133 -3.63 -8.77 -2.13
CA ASN A 133 -4.69 -9.72 -1.85
C ASN A 133 -6.00 -9.35 -2.55
N LYS A 134 -6.30 -10.05 -3.65
CA LYS A 134 -7.54 -9.88 -4.43
C LYS A 134 -8.79 -10.48 -3.79
N TYR A 135 -8.67 -11.18 -2.68
CA TYR A 135 -9.77 -11.91 -2.03
C TYR A 135 -10.25 -11.25 -0.73
N ILE A 136 -9.62 -10.14 -0.31
CA ILE A 136 -9.99 -9.44 0.92
C ILE A 136 -11.37 -8.75 0.79
N ASP A 137 -11.66 -8.24 -0.39
CA ASP A 137 -12.88 -7.51 -0.72
C ASP A 137 -13.21 -7.72 -2.21
N HIS A 138 -14.50 -7.80 -2.52
CA HIS A 138 -15.02 -7.81 -3.89
C HIS A 138 -14.56 -6.56 -4.68
N HIS A 139 -14.46 -5.40 -4.03
CA HIS A 139 -13.96 -4.17 -4.67
C HIS A 139 -12.50 -4.29 -5.08
N ALA A 140 -11.64 -4.86 -4.22
CA ALA A 140 -10.24 -5.13 -4.55
C ALA A 140 -10.13 -6.09 -5.75
N ASN A 141 -10.98 -7.12 -5.82
CA ASN A 141 -10.97 -8.03 -6.97
C ASN A 141 -11.31 -7.31 -8.27
N THR A 142 -12.43 -6.59 -8.30
CA THR A 142 -13.00 -6.00 -9.54
C THR A 142 -12.16 -4.85 -10.09
N LEU A 143 -11.47 -4.11 -9.24
CA LEU A 143 -10.72 -2.93 -9.65
C LEU A 143 -9.30 -3.26 -10.13
N ILE A 144 -8.71 -4.35 -9.65
CA ILE A 144 -7.28 -4.62 -9.82
C ILE A 144 -7.00 -5.77 -10.79
N PHE A 145 -7.91 -6.74 -10.88
CA PHE A 145 -7.75 -8.01 -11.59
C PHE A 145 -8.88 -8.23 -12.60
#